data_AF-A0A9Q0MPB5-F1
#
_entry.id   AF-A0A9Q0MPB5-F1
#
_cell.length_a   1.000
_cell.length_b   1.000
_cell.length_c   1.000
_cell.angle_alpha   90.00
_cell.angle_beta   90.00
_cell.angle_gamma   90.00
#
_symmetry.space_group_name_H-M   'P 1'
#
loop_
_entity.id
_entity.type
_entity.pdbx_description
1 polymer ?
#
loop_
_entity_poly.entity_id
_entity_poly.type
_entity_poly.pdbx_seq_one_letter_code
_entity_poly.pdbx_strand_id
1 'polypeptide(L)'
;RSAVECYATIQVMRSQMEHLQKVESKLAVTFVEIEMPIQRVLVGMENAGFPVDIQKISEVATELGNALKPLESKMFRTHGRSFNVKSSEELAKVLGLTGKRVSRPILEKHIHPISKLVLQHRTVSATLTKCIQPLIRQIENQRIYPRSFSFTSTGRITMYEPNLQSVTKNFEISSDSGPITISCRSAFRARPGNELLSADFCQLELRILTHFSNDQTLTKIMRSNCDVFKTIAAKWNNVTQAEVTDKQRNDSKQICYGIIYGMGVKTLAEKLNCDETEAEKQQALFYQCYPGIRVFAEKVIARTRECGFVETISGRRRYLPHITSNEASKRAEAERQALNSLIQGSAADIAKEAMLSMDKCLSQGENNLEDVKLVLHLHDELVYESPKMISKRVIQKLKTSMEDCHSLNVPLRVKVKKGEDWGTMQEIDC
;
A
#
# COMPACT_ATOMS: atom_id res chain seq x y z
N ARG A 1 7.51 29.50 -30.10
CA ARG A 1 7.78 28.45 -29.10
C ARG A 1 6.70 27.37 -29.10
N SER A 2 5.43 27.69 -28.80
CA SER A 2 4.34 26.71 -28.75
C SER A 2 4.11 25.93 -30.05
N ALA A 3 4.27 26.57 -31.22
CA ALA A 3 4.19 25.89 -32.51
C ALA A 3 5.30 24.84 -32.71
N VAL A 4 6.53 25.14 -32.27
CA VAL A 4 7.68 24.22 -32.34
C VAL A 4 7.46 23.06 -31.39
N GLU A 5 7.01 23.33 -30.17
CA GLU A 5 6.70 22.31 -29.17
C GLU A 5 5.56 21.38 -29.61
N CYS A 6 4.50 21.94 -30.20
CA CYS A 6 3.40 21.17 -30.80
C CYS A 6 3.92 20.25 -31.91
N TYR A 7 4.68 20.79 -32.87
CA TYR A 7 5.24 20.01 -33.97
C TYR A 7 6.17 18.90 -33.47
N ALA A 8 7.09 19.22 -32.56
CA ALA A 8 8.01 18.26 -31.97
C ALA A 8 7.26 17.15 -31.21
N THR A 9 6.24 17.51 -30.43
CA THR A 9 5.42 16.55 -29.68
C THR A 9 4.70 15.58 -30.62
N ILE A 10 4.10 16.08 -31.71
CA ILE A 10 3.44 15.23 -32.71
C ILE A 10 4.43 14.24 -33.33
N GLN A 11 5.63 14.68 -33.72
CA GLN A 11 6.63 13.81 -34.34
C GLN A 11 7.16 12.76 -33.36
N VAL A 12 7.49 13.16 -32.13
CA VAL A 12 7.93 12.25 -31.08
C VAL A 12 6.84 11.23 -30.77
N MET A 13 5.60 11.68 -30.56
CA MET A 13 4.48 10.79 -30.24
C MET A 13 4.20 9.77 -31.35
N ARG A 14 4.24 10.20 -32.62
CA ARG A 14 4.08 9.27 -33.76
C ARG A 14 5.17 8.20 -33.74
N SER A 15 6.43 8.60 -33.62
CA SER A 15 7.56 7.66 -33.56
C SER A 15 7.45 6.70 -32.37
N GLN A 16 7.07 7.19 -31.19
CA GLN A 16 6.88 6.35 -30.01
C GLN A 16 5.74 5.36 -30.20
N MET A 17 4.61 5.79 -30.77
CA MET A 17 3.48 4.90 -31.07
C MET A 17 3.86 3.79 -32.06
N GLU A 18 4.62 4.11 -33.12
CA GLU A 18 5.14 3.11 -34.05
C GLU A 18 6.07 2.11 -33.35
N HIS A 19 6.92 2.56 -32.43
CA HIS A 19 7.75 1.65 -31.64
C HIS A 19 6.89 0.75 -30.75
N LEU A 20 5.90 1.30 -30.04
CA LEU A 20 4.99 0.52 -29.19
C LEU A 20 4.22 -0.54 -29.99
N GLN A 21 3.79 -0.22 -31.22
CA GLN A 21 3.10 -1.16 -32.11
C GLN A 21 4.01 -2.26 -32.66
N LYS A 22 5.30 -1.98 -32.85
CA LYS A 22 6.30 -3.00 -33.27
C LYS A 22 6.64 -3.99 -32.17
N VAL A 23 6.45 -3.62 -30.90
CA VAL A 23 6.64 -4.55 -29.79
C VAL A 23 5.45 -5.50 -29.78
N GLU A 24 5.64 -6.75 -30.22
CA GLU A 24 4.66 -7.85 -30.15
C GLU A 24 4.19 -8.09 -28.69
N SER A 25 3.22 -7.29 -28.26
CA SER A 25 2.74 -7.17 -26.89
C SER A 25 1.44 -6.38 -26.86
N LYS A 26 0.77 -6.38 -25.72
CA LYS A 26 -0.41 -5.53 -25.48
C LYS A 26 -0.05 -4.07 -25.17
N LEU A 27 1.23 -3.70 -25.16
CA LEU A 27 1.72 -2.43 -24.63
C LEU A 27 1.13 -1.20 -25.31
N ALA A 28 0.94 -1.23 -26.64
CA ALA A 28 0.29 -0.14 -27.37
C ALA A 28 -1.16 0.07 -26.93
N VAL A 29 -1.89 -1.03 -26.68
CA VAL A 29 -3.26 -1.01 -26.16
C VAL A 29 -3.26 -0.48 -24.73
N THR A 30 -2.38 -0.99 -23.85
CA THR A 30 -2.20 -0.48 -22.48
C THR A 30 -1.95 1.03 -22.46
N PHE A 31 -1.11 1.51 -23.35
CA PHE A 31 -0.75 2.92 -23.42
C PHE A 31 -1.98 3.79 -23.75
N VAL A 32 -2.72 3.42 -24.79
CA VAL A 32 -3.87 4.20 -25.29
C VAL A 32 -5.09 4.06 -24.40
N GLU A 33 -5.38 2.86 -23.88
CA GLU A 33 -6.61 2.56 -23.16
C GLU A 33 -6.48 2.75 -21.64
N ILE A 34 -5.27 2.67 -21.08
CA ILE A 34 -5.05 2.75 -19.63
C ILE A 34 -4.16 3.95 -19.27
N GLU A 35 -2.90 3.98 -19.73
CA GLU A 35 -1.90 4.94 -19.22
C GLU A 35 -2.13 6.39 -19.66
N MET A 36 -2.75 6.62 -20.82
CA MET A 36 -3.12 7.96 -21.28
C MET A 36 -4.44 8.46 -20.64
N PRO A 37 -5.54 7.69 -20.63
CA PRO A 37 -6.79 8.13 -20.00
C PRO A 37 -6.65 8.36 -18.49
N ILE A 38 -5.82 7.55 -17.80
CA ILE A 38 -5.64 7.71 -16.36
C ILE A 38 -5.08 9.08 -15.99
N GLN A 39 -4.26 9.72 -16.84
CA GLN A 39 -3.74 11.06 -16.56
C GLN A 39 -4.87 12.08 -16.40
N ARG A 40 -6.00 11.92 -17.11
CA ARG A 40 -7.16 12.80 -16.96
C ARG A 40 -7.86 12.60 -15.62
N VAL A 41 -8.03 11.34 -15.20
CA VAL A 41 -8.60 11.00 -13.89
C VAL A 41 -7.73 11.55 -12.77
N LEU A 42 -6.41 11.41 -12.92
CA LEU A 42 -5.42 11.93 -11.98
C LEU A 42 -5.47 13.45 -11.86
N VAL A 43 -5.47 14.18 -12.98
CA VAL A 43 -5.65 15.64 -12.98
C VAL A 43 -6.99 16.03 -12.34
N GLY A 44 -8.06 15.27 -12.57
CA GLY A 44 -9.35 15.47 -11.92
C GLY A 44 -9.26 15.35 -10.39
N MET A 45 -8.57 14.32 -9.90
CA MET A 45 -8.31 14.11 -8.47
C MET A 45 -7.42 15.18 -7.87
N GLU A 46 -6.35 15.58 -8.58
CA GLU A 46 -5.45 16.66 -8.17
C GLU A 46 -6.20 17.99 -8.03
N ASN A 47 -7.06 18.33 -9.00
CA ASN A 47 -7.89 19.54 -8.96
C ASN A 47 -8.99 19.47 -7.89
N ALA A 48 -9.52 18.27 -7.61
CA ALA A 48 -10.47 18.09 -6.54
C ALA A 48 -9.81 18.34 -5.18
N GLY A 49 -8.62 17.79 -4.95
CA GLY A 49 -7.92 17.82 -3.66
C GLY A 49 -8.65 17.04 -2.56
N PHE A 50 -7.96 16.74 -1.47
CA PHE A 50 -8.54 16.05 -0.31
C PHE A 50 -9.06 17.08 0.70
N PRO A 51 -10.34 17.06 1.10
CA PRO A 51 -10.85 17.99 2.11
C PRO A 51 -10.27 17.73 3.51
N VAL A 52 -9.99 18.81 4.24
CA VAL A 52 -9.33 18.80 5.55
C VAL A 52 -9.99 19.78 6.52
N ASP A 53 -10.16 19.34 7.77
CA ASP A 53 -10.60 20.16 8.88
C ASP A 53 -9.38 20.82 9.55
N ILE A 54 -9.27 22.15 9.37
CA ILE A 54 -8.13 22.96 9.84
C ILE A 54 -8.02 22.93 11.37
N GLN A 55 -9.16 22.92 12.07
CA GLN A 55 -9.15 22.86 13.53
C GLN A 55 -8.67 21.48 13.97
N LYS A 56 -9.22 20.41 13.39
CA LYS A 56 -8.86 19.04 13.76
C LYS A 56 -7.39 18.72 13.49
N ILE A 57 -6.83 19.13 12.36
CA ILE A 57 -5.39 18.89 12.08
C ILE A 57 -4.48 19.66 13.05
N SER A 58 -4.90 20.85 13.49
CA SER A 58 -4.17 21.67 14.46
C SER A 58 -4.24 21.08 15.88
N GLU A 59 -5.40 20.53 16.25
CA GLU A 59 -5.57 19.75 17.49
C GLU A 59 -4.62 18.54 17.50
N VAL A 60 -4.60 17.74 16.42
CA VAL A 60 -3.69 16.58 16.30
C VAL A 60 -2.21 17.00 16.39
N ALA A 61 -1.83 18.12 15.76
CA ALA A 61 -0.46 18.64 15.86
C ALA A 61 -0.10 19.02 17.32
N THR A 62 -1.05 19.62 18.03
CA THR A 62 -0.90 20.03 19.43
C THR A 62 -0.81 18.81 20.35
N GLU A 63 -1.66 17.81 20.17
CA GLU A 63 -1.62 16.53 20.91
C GLU A 63 -0.29 15.82 20.74
N LEU A 64 0.20 15.70 19.50
CA LEU A 64 1.50 15.11 19.19
C LEU A 64 2.65 15.90 19.85
N GLY A 65 2.60 17.23 19.79
CA GLY A 65 3.60 18.09 20.43
C GLY A 65 3.63 17.94 21.95
N ASN A 66 2.45 17.89 22.58
CA ASN A 66 2.30 17.72 24.01
C ASN A 66 2.71 16.33 24.49
N ALA A 67 2.59 15.30 23.66
CA ALA A 67 3.00 13.93 23.99
C ALA A 67 4.53 13.72 24.05
N LEU A 68 5.33 14.58 23.39
CA LEU A 68 6.79 14.40 23.32
C LEU A 68 7.49 14.62 24.68
N LYS A 69 7.19 15.72 25.38
CA LYS A 69 7.85 16.07 26.65
C LYS A 69 7.64 15.03 27.76
N PRO A 70 6.43 14.49 27.98
CA PRO A 70 6.21 13.42 28.95
C PRO A 70 6.99 12.14 28.62
N LEU A 71 7.05 11.75 27.33
CA LEU A 71 7.83 10.59 26.90
C LEU A 71 9.33 10.78 27.21
N GLU A 72 9.88 11.95 26.89
CA GLU A 72 11.28 12.28 27.21
C GLU A 72 11.54 12.26 28.72
N SER A 73 10.66 12.88 29.50
CA SER A 73 10.75 12.90 30.96
C SER A 73 10.72 11.50 31.55
N LYS A 74 9.86 10.62 31.03
CA LYS A 74 9.77 9.21 31.44
C LYS A 74 11.04 8.45 31.10
N MET A 75 11.61 8.65 29.91
CA MET A 75 12.90 8.06 29.54
C MET A 75 14.04 8.49 30.46
N PHE A 76 14.12 9.78 30.81
CA PHE A 76 15.16 10.28 31.71
C PHE A 76 15.02 9.74 33.12
N ARG A 77 13.79 9.64 33.65
CA ARG A 77 13.52 9.03 34.96
C ARG A 77 13.87 7.54 34.98
N THR A 78 13.52 6.80 33.92
CA THR A 78 13.83 5.37 33.82
C THR A 78 15.33 5.11 33.67
N HIS A 79 16.07 5.99 32.98
CA HIS A 79 17.52 5.83 32.80
C HIS A 79 18.35 6.36 33.99
N GLY A 80 17.84 7.35 34.71
CA GLY A 80 18.55 8.06 35.78
C GLY A 80 19.43 9.23 35.32
N ARG A 81 19.43 9.58 34.02
CA ARG A 81 20.10 10.79 33.49
C ARG A 81 19.38 11.35 32.26
N SER A 82 19.58 12.63 31.99
CA SER A 82 19.18 13.25 30.72
C SER A 82 20.12 12.84 29.59
N PHE A 83 19.57 12.80 28.37
CA PHE A 83 20.33 12.51 27.15
C PHE A 83 19.60 13.07 25.92
N ASN A 84 20.31 13.26 24.80
CA ASN A 84 19.67 13.68 23.55
C ASN A 84 18.95 12.52 22.85
N VAL A 85 17.63 12.48 22.97
CA VAL A 85 16.75 11.46 22.34
C VAL A 85 16.81 11.50 20.80
N LYS A 86 17.21 12.63 20.20
CA LYS A 86 17.35 12.75 18.74
C LYS A 86 18.69 12.18 18.24
N SER A 87 19.70 12.09 19.11
CA SER A 87 21.02 11.55 18.76
C SER A 87 20.99 10.03 18.72
N SER A 88 21.19 9.45 17.53
CA SER A 88 21.29 7.99 17.39
C SER A 88 22.50 7.41 18.11
N GLU A 89 23.60 8.18 18.21
CA GLU A 89 24.80 7.75 18.91
C GLU A 89 24.59 7.74 20.43
N GLU A 90 23.93 8.77 20.97
CA GLU A 90 23.67 8.85 22.40
C GLU A 90 22.63 7.83 22.85
N LEU A 91 21.58 7.61 22.04
CA LEU A 91 20.65 6.50 22.22
C LEU A 91 21.36 5.14 22.20
N ALA A 92 22.34 4.94 21.30
CA ALA A 92 23.12 3.71 21.26
C ALA A 92 23.91 3.50 22.56
N LYS A 93 24.52 4.56 23.11
CA LYS A 93 25.22 4.51 24.40
C LYS A 93 24.27 4.20 25.56
N VAL A 94 23.10 4.85 25.60
CA VAL A 94 22.09 4.66 26.65
C VAL A 94 21.52 3.23 26.64
N LEU A 95 21.30 2.66 25.45
CA LEU A 95 20.74 1.32 25.29
C LEU A 95 21.81 0.20 25.33
N GLY A 96 23.10 0.52 25.52
CA GLY A 96 24.17 -0.48 25.44
C GLY A 96 24.35 -1.10 24.04
N LEU A 97 23.97 -0.36 23.00
CA LEU A 97 24.03 -0.76 21.59
C LEU A 97 25.16 -0.03 20.83
N THR A 98 26.24 0.35 21.52
CA THR A 98 27.39 1.05 20.92
C THR A 98 27.95 0.31 19.71
N GLY A 99 28.16 1.03 18.60
CA GLY A 99 28.62 0.45 17.33
C GLY A 99 27.51 -0.18 16.48
N LYS A 100 26.26 -0.26 16.96
CA LYS A 100 25.10 -0.73 16.19
C LYS A 100 24.17 0.42 15.85
N ARG A 101 23.56 0.37 14.65
CA ARG A 101 22.52 1.31 14.24
C ARG A 101 21.28 1.08 15.08
N VAL A 102 20.81 2.10 15.82
CA VAL A 102 19.55 2.01 16.58
C VAL A 102 18.36 2.07 15.63
N SER A 103 18.01 0.94 15.02
CA SER A 103 16.90 0.79 14.08
C SER A 103 15.65 0.25 14.79
N ARG A 104 14.48 0.38 14.15
CA ARG A 104 13.21 -0.15 14.67
C ARG A 104 13.27 -1.66 14.95
N PRO A 105 13.75 -2.52 14.05
CA PRO A 105 13.85 -3.97 14.32
C PRO A 105 14.74 -4.30 15.53
N ILE A 106 15.82 -3.55 15.73
CA ILE A 106 16.70 -3.74 16.88
C ILE A 106 15.98 -3.33 18.17
N LEU A 107 15.33 -2.17 18.18
CA LEU A 107 14.57 -1.70 19.35
C LEU A 107 13.40 -2.61 19.72
N GLU A 108 12.71 -3.21 18.74
CA GLU A 108 11.59 -4.13 18.97
C GLU A 108 12.03 -5.44 19.64
N LYS A 109 13.25 -5.91 19.34
CA LYS A 109 13.83 -7.13 19.95
C LYS A 109 14.64 -6.86 21.21
N HIS A 110 15.04 -5.61 21.45
CA HIS A 110 15.92 -5.26 22.54
C HIS A 110 15.16 -5.08 23.85
N ILE A 111 15.38 -6.01 24.79
CA ILE A 111 14.81 -6.00 26.13
C ILE A 111 15.48 -4.90 26.96
N HIS A 112 14.95 -3.69 26.87
CA HIS A 112 15.37 -2.55 27.67
C HIS A 112 14.16 -1.68 28.02
N PRO A 113 14.03 -1.19 29.28
CA PRO A 113 12.88 -0.40 29.73
C PRO A 113 12.56 0.82 28.86
N ILE A 114 13.57 1.38 28.21
CA ILE A 114 13.48 2.59 27.38
C ILE A 114 13.22 2.28 25.90
N SER A 115 13.44 1.05 25.40
CA SER A 115 13.29 0.72 23.97
C SER A 115 11.91 1.07 23.42
N LYS A 116 10.86 0.70 24.17
CA LYS A 116 9.46 0.97 23.80
C LYS A 116 9.15 2.47 23.80
N LEU A 117 9.68 3.21 24.77
CA LEU A 117 9.51 4.66 24.86
C LEU A 117 10.21 5.38 23.69
N VAL A 118 11.38 4.92 23.28
CA VAL A 118 12.10 5.45 22.10
C VAL A 118 11.32 5.18 20.81
N LEU A 119 10.73 3.99 20.66
CA LEU A 119 9.87 3.68 19.51
C LEU A 119 8.64 4.59 19.47
N GLN A 120 7.98 4.81 20.60
CA GLN A 120 6.84 5.73 20.69
C GLN A 120 7.25 7.16 20.37
N HIS A 121 8.33 7.67 20.98
CA HIS A 121 8.84 9.03 20.73
C HIS A 121 9.19 9.24 19.26
N ARG A 122 9.90 8.29 18.62
CA ARG A 122 10.23 8.38 17.19
C ARG A 122 8.98 8.36 16.31
N THR A 123 7.98 7.57 16.66
CA THR A 123 6.70 7.54 15.93
C THR A 123 6.00 8.89 16.03
N VAL A 124 5.81 9.41 17.25
CA VAL A 124 5.18 10.72 17.50
C VAL A 124 5.94 11.85 16.79
N SER A 125 7.27 11.90 16.95
CA SER A 125 8.11 12.94 16.37
C SER A 125 8.09 12.90 14.85
N ALA A 126 8.16 11.70 14.24
CA ALA A 126 8.08 11.55 12.79
C ALA A 126 6.68 11.91 12.26
N THR A 127 5.61 11.48 12.92
CA THR A 127 4.24 11.83 12.54
C THR A 127 4.03 13.35 12.61
N LEU A 128 4.51 14.02 13.66
CA LEU A 128 4.39 15.47 13.76
C LEU A 128 5.19 16.19 12.65
N THR A 129 6.48 15.88 12.53
CA THR A 129 7.42 16.68 11.71
C THR A 129 7.41 16.31 10.23
N LYS A 130 7.16 15.04 9.90
CA LYS A 130 7.21 14.54 8.51
C LYS A 130 5.84 14.32 7.89
N CYS A 131 4.78 14.25 8.69
CA CYS A 131 3.41 14.06 8.19
C CYS A 131 2.56 15.31 8.46
N ILE A 132 2.24 15.63 9.72
CA ILE A 132 1.25 16.67 10.05
C ILE A 132 1.72 18.09 9.70
N GLN A 133 2.92 18.50 10.11
CA GLN A 133 3.41 19.86 9.86
C GLN A 133 3.51 20.20 8.35
N PRO A 134 4.04 19.32 7.48
CA PRO A 134 3.99 19.53 6.04
C PRO A 134 2.57 19.68 5.51
N LEU A 135 1.61 18.87 5.98
CA LEU A 135 0.22 18.95 5.54
C LEU A 135 -0.41 20.30 5.89
N ILE A 136 -0.23 20.79 7.13
CA ILE A 136 -0.76 22.10 7.57
C ILE A 136 -0.28 23.23 6.66
N ARG A 137 1.00 23.21 6.24
CA ARG A 137 1.59 24.23 5.36
C ARG A 137 1.09 24.18 3.91
N GLN A 138 0.37 23.12 3.53
CA GLN A 138 -0.13 22.91 2.17
C GLN A 138 -1.66 23.00 2.10
N ILE A 139 -2.31 23.41 3.19
CA ILE A 139 -3.76 23.61 3.20
C ILE A 139 -4.08 24.88 2.42
N GLU A 140 -4.93 24.73 1.42
CA GLU A 140 -5.51 25.83 0.65
C GLU A 140 -7.02 25.60 0.56
N ASN A 141 -7.84 26.60 0.89
CA ASN A 141 -9.30 26.52 0.81
C ASN A 141 -9.91 25.28 1.49
N GLN A 142 -9.39 24.92 2.68
CA GLN A 142 -9.79 23.72 3.45
C GLN A 142 -9.58 22.40 2.69
N ARG A 143 -8.64 22.36 1.73
CA ARG A 143 -8.24 21.15 1.01
C ARG A 143 -6.72 21.08 0.91
N ILE A 144 -6.23 19.89 0.61
CA ILE A 144 -4.83 19.64 0.27
C ILE A 144 -4.80 19.08 -1.14
N TYR A 145 -3.99 19.69 -2.01
CA TYR A 145 -3.92 19.37 -3.43
C TYR A 145 -2.61 18.62 -3.72
N PRO A 146 -2.56 17.28 -3.59
CA PRO A 146 -1.36 16.52 -3.90
C PRO A 146 -1.12 16.54 -5.41
N ARG A 147 0.12 16.30 -5.82
CA ARG A 147 0.46 15.97 -7.21
C ARG A 147 0.68 14.48 -7.34
N SER A 148 0.15 13.89 -8.39
CA SER A 148 0.25 12.47 -8.67
C SER A 148 1.26 12.19 -9.78
N PHE A 149 1.87 11.01 -9.74
CA PHE A 149 2.85 10.59 -10.72
C PHE A 149 2.79 9.07 -10.90
N SER A 150 2.75 8.63 -12.15
CA SER A 150 2.53 7.22 -12.54
C SER A 150 3.77 6.52 -13.08
N PHE A 151 4.94 7.17 -13.09
CA PHE A 151 6.19 6.63 -13.64
C PHE A 151 7.04 5.95 -12.53
N THR A 152 6.45 4.97 -11.85
CA THR A 152 7.18 4.07 -10.96
C THR A 152 7.56 2.79 -11.69
N SER A 153 8.58 2.06 -11.21
CA SER A 153 9.01 0.81 -11.85
C SER A 153 7.94 -0.29 -11.88
N THR A 154 6.93 -0.21 -11.02
CA THR A 154 5.79 -1.13 -11.00
C THR A 154 4.55 -0.55 -11.71
N GLY A 155 4.58 0.70 -12.16
CA GLY A 155 3.41 1.38 -12.73
C GLY A 155 2.40 1.87 -11.68
N ARG A 156 2.70 1.74 -10.38
CA ARG A 156 1.91 2.35 -9.30
C ARG A 156 1.88 3.87 -9.43
N ILE A 157 0.73 4.44 -9.07
CA ILE A 157 0.57 5.88 -8.88
C ILE A 157 1.07 6.25 -7.48
N THR A 158 1.92 7.27 -7.43
CA THR A 158 2.45 7.88 -6.20
C THR A 158 2.03 9.32 -6.09
N MET A 159 2.05 9.87 -4.88
CA MET A 159 1.74 11.28 -4.62
C MET A 159 2.90 12.01 -3.97
N TYR A 160 3.09 13.28 -4.33
CA TYR A 160 4.08 14.18 -3.76
C TYR A 160 3.47 15.58 -3.54
N GLU A 161 4.12 16.40 -2.71
CA GLU A 161 3.73 17.79 -2.44
C GLU A 161 2.25 18.01 -2.03
N PRO A 162 1.74 17.39 -0.94
CA PRO A 162 2.35 16.42 -0.03
C PRO A 162 1.92 14.97 -0.34
N ASN A 163 2.68 13.99 0.16
CA ASN A 163 2.36 12.57 -0.02
C ASN A 163 1.24 12.11 0.93
N LEU A 164 -0.03 12.22 0.48
CA LEU A 164 -1.20 11.76 1.23
C LEU A 164 -1.25 10.24 1.43
N GLN A 165 -0.54 9.46 0.61
CA GLN A 165 -0.49 8.00 0.77
C GLN A 165 0.30 7.58 2.01
N SER A 166 1.17 8.46 2.51
CA SER A 166 1.99 8.23 3.69
C SER A 166 1.36 8.66 5.01
N VAL A 167 0.13 9.20 4.98
CA VAL A 167 -0.57 9.66 6.19
C VAL A 167 -0.71 8.50 7.18
N THR A 168 -0.15 8.71 8.36
CA THR A 168 0.00 7.67 9.39
C THR A 168 -1.37 7.14 9.81
N LYS A 169 -1.50 5.81 9.88
CA LYS A 169 -2.68 5.14 10.45
C LYS A 169 -2.76 5.39 11.96
N ASN A 170 -3.90 5.07 12.56
CA ASN A 170 -4.09 5.24 14.00
C ASN A 170 -3.02 4.47 14.79
N PHE A 171 -2.51 5.10 15.84
CA PHE A 171 -1.57 4.47 16.77
C PHE A 171 -1.80 4.96 18.20
N GLU A 172 -1.39 4.14 19.16
CA GLU A 172 -1.56 4.42 20.58
C GLU A 172 -0.26 4.95 21.20
N ILE A 173 -0.40 5.95 22.07
CA ILE A 173 0.66 6.47 22.92
C ILE A 173 0.33 6.12 24.36
N SER A 174 1.33 5.60 25.08
CA SER A 174 1.19 5.38 26.51
C SER A 174 1.28 6.71 27.26
N SER A 175 0.22 7.06 27.99
CA SER A 175 0.20 8.16 28.96
C SER A 175 -0.02 7.60 30.37
N ASP A 176 0.30 8.40 31.39
CA ASP A 176 0.07 8.03 32.80
C ASP A 176 -1.43 7.97 33.13
N SER A 177 -2.28 8.60 32.32
CA SER A 177 -3.75 8.55 32.39
C SER A 177 -4.37 7.41 31.55
N GLY A 178 -3.56 6.52 30.96
CA GLY A 178 -4.00 5.46 30.05
C GLY A 178 -3.52 5.64 28.60
N PRO A 179 -3.79 4.69 27.70
CA PRO A 179 -3.43 4.81 26.29
C PRO A 179 -4.27 5.89 25.59
N ILE A 180 -3.61 6.73 24.79
CA ILE A 180 -4.24 7.76 23.96
C ILE A 180 -4.10 7.34 22.49
N THR A 181 -5.21 7.24 21.78
CA THR A 181 -5.22 6.91 20.34
C THR A 181 -5.12 8.18 19.51
N ILE A 182 -4.06 8.32 18.73
CA ILE A 182 -3.90 9.40 17.77
C ILE A 182 -4.40 8.95 16.40
N SER A 183 -5.36 9.70 15.85
CA SER A 183 -5.89 9.49 14.50
C SER A 183 -5.60 10.70 13.61
N CYS A 184 -4.48 10.65 12.88
CA CYS A 184 -4.14 11.69 11.89
C CYS A 184 -5.16 11.76 10.74
N ARG A 185 -5.74 10.61 10.39
CA ARG A 185 -6.74 10.51 9.32
C ARG A 185 -8.06 11.18 9.67
N SER A 186 -8.38 11.34 10.94
CA SER A 186 -9.61 12.03 11.38
C SER A 186 -9.67 13.51 10.99
N ALA A 187 -8.52 14.13 10.69
CA ALA A 187 -8.47 15.50 10.20
C ALA A 187 -8.97 15.64 8.75
N PHE A 188 -9.07 14.56 7.99
CA PHE A 188 -9.52 14.59 6.60
C PHE A 188 -11.02 14.34 6.57
N ARG A 189 -11.80 15.40 6.39
CA ARG A 189 -13.26 15.41 6.57
C ARG A 189 -13.94 15.93 5.31
N ALA A 190 -14.99 15.26 4.86
CA ALA A 190 -15.81 15.73 3.75
C ALA A 190 -16.45 17.09 4.04
N ARG A 191 -16.78 17.85 3.00
CA ARG A 191 -17.50 19.12 3.14
C ARG A 191 -18.91 18.91 3.73
N PRO A 192 -19.51 19.93 4.36
CA PRO A 192 -20.90 19.85 4.80
C PRO A 192 -21.85 19.42 3.67
N GLY A 193 -22.73 18.46 3.94
CA GLY A 193 -23.62 17.86 2.93
C GLY A 193 -23.02 16.66 2.18
N ASN A 194 -21.70 16.47 2.25
CA ASN A 194 -20.98 15.36 1.63
C ASN A 194 -20.53 14.33 2.68
N GLU A 195 -20.08 13.17 2.19
CA GLU A 195 -19.38 12.15 2.94
C GLU A 195 -18.25 11.54 2.10
N LEU A 196 -17.31 10.87 2.79
CA LEU A 196 -16.26 10.09 2.15
C LEU A 196 -16.72 8.67 1.94
N LEU A 197 -16.43 8.13 0.76
CA LEU A 197 -16.67 6.75 0.36
C LEU A 197 -15.32 6.12 0.02
N SER A 198 -14.91 5.11 0.75
CA SER A 198 -13.66 4.37 0.53
C SER A 198 -13.99 2.97 0.05
N ALA A 199 -13.38 2.55 -1.06
CA ALA A 199 -13.52 1.21 -1.59
C ALA A 199 -12.14 0.58 -1.75
N ASP A 200 -11.94 -0.57 -1.10
CA ASP A 200 -10.65 -1.27 -0.98
C ASP A 200 -10.77 -2.69 -1.53
N PHE A 201 -9.86 -3.06 -2.43
CA PHE A 201 -9.81 -4.44 -2.93
C PHE A 201 -9.39 -5.42 -1.82
N CYS A 202 -10.21 -6.44 -1.62
CA CYS A 202 -9.92 -7.51 -0.70
C CYS A 202 -8.77 -8.40 -1.21
N GLN A 203 -7.55 -8.13 -0.74
CA GLN A 203 -6.36 -8.94 -0.99
C GLN A 203 -6.02 -9.04 -2.49
N LEU A 204 -6.03 -7.91 -3.19
CA LEU A 204 -5.81 -7.82 -4.64
C LEU A 204 -4.57 -8.61 -5.11
N GLU A 205 -3.41 -8.37 -4.48
CA GLU A 205 -2.15 -9.02 -4.84
C GLU A 205 -2.23 -10.56 -4.71
N LEU A 206 -2.96 -11.07 -3.70
CA LEU A 206 -3.15 -12.50 -3.52
C LEU A 206 -4.10 -13.09 -4.56
N ARG A 207 -5.14 -12.35 -4.97
CA ARG A 207 -6.04 -12.76 -6.07
C ARG A 207 -5.28 -12.84 -7.39
N ILE A 208 -4.42 -11.88 -7.66
CA ILE A 208 -3.54 -11.86 -8.84
C ILE A 208 -2.55 -13.04 -8.80
N LEU A 209 -1.93 -13.31 -7.66
CA LEU A 209 -1.10 -14.50 -7.50
C LEU A 209 -1.90 -15.77 -7.79
N THR A 210 -3.12 -15.88 -7.25
CA THR A 210 -4.01 -17.03 -7.47
C THR A 210 -4.33 -17.21 -8.94
N HIS A 211 -4.56 -16.11 -9.64
CA HIS A 211 -4.78 -16.09 -11.08
C HIS A 211 -3.59 -16.63 -11.87
N PHE A 212 -2.39 -16.09 -11.66
CA PHE A 212 -1.23 -16.52 -12.43
C PHE A 212 -0.75 -17.93 -12.05
N SER A 213 -0.80 -18.28 -10.77
CA SER A 213 -0.34 -19.58 -10.28
C SER A 213 -1.28 -20.72 -10.61
N ASN A 214 -2.58 -20.44 -10.81
CA ASN A 214 -3.63 -21.45 -10.97
C ASN A 214 -3.59 -22.54 -9.88
N ASP A 215 -3.13 -22.18 -8.68
CA ASP A 215 -3.07 -23.10 -7.55
C ASP A 215 -4.49 -23.46 -7.11
N GLN A 216 -4.82 -24.76 -7.13
CA GLN A 216 -6.18 -25.23 -6.90
C GLN A 216 -6.64 -25.01 -5.46
N THR A 217 -5.73 -25.16 -4.49
CA THR A 217 -6.03 -24.95 -3.07
C THR A 217 -6.33 -23.49 -2.81
N LEU A 218 -5.46 -22.59 -3.29
CA LEU A 218 -5.63 -21.16 -3.12
C LEU A 218 -6.85 -20.65 -3.88
N THR A 219 -7.11 -21.14 -5.10
CA THR A 219 -8.30 -20.80 -5.90
C THR A 219 -9.59 -21.12 -5.15
N LYS A 220 -9.68 -22.29 -4.53
CA LYS A 220 -10.84 -22.67 -3.70
C LYS A 220 -11.04 -21.72 -2.52
N ILE A 221 -9.95 -21.36 -1.83
CA ILE A 221 -10.00 -20.44 -0.69
C ILE A 221 -10.39 -19.03 -1.12
N MET A 222 -9.83 -18.51 -2.21
CA MET A 222 -10.09 -17.14 -2.68
C MET A 222 -11.49 -16.95 -3.28
N ARG A 223 -12.16 -18.04 -3.67
CA ARG A 223 -13.57 -18.06 -4.07
C ARG A 223 -14.54 -18.16 -2.88
N SER A 224 -14.08 -18.57 -1.71
CA SER A 224 -14.92 -18.65 -0.51
C SER A 224 -14.97 -17.32 0.26
N ASN A 225 -15.84 -17.22 1.26
CA ASN A 225 -15.93 -16.06 2.18
C ASN A 225 -14.97 -16.18 3.38
N CYS A 226 -14.05 -17.14 3.36
CA CYS A 226 -13.13 -17.36 4.47
C CYS A 226 -12.00 -16.33 4.48
N ASP A 227 -11.52 -15.98 5.67
CA ASP A 227 -10.28 -15.23 5.80
C ASP A 227 -9.09 -16.15 5.46
N VAL A 228 -8.47 -15.89 4.32
CA VAL A 228 -7.34 -16.68 3.81
C VAL A 228 -6.17 -16.72 4.79
N PHE A 229 -5.90 -15.61 5.50
CA PHE A 229 -4.79 -15.55 6.44
C PHE A 229 -5.10 -16.28 7.74
N LYS A 230 -6.35 -16.25 8.22
CA LYS A 230 -6.77 -17.13 9.32
C LYS A 230 -6.72 -18.60 8.92
N THR A 231 -7.10 -18.92 7.69
CA THR A 231 -7.01 -20.29 7.16
C THR A 231 -5.57 -20.79 7.09
N ILE A 232 -4.65 -19.95 6.62
CA ILE A 232 -3.21 -20.25 6.59
C ILE A 232 -2.66 -20.39 8.01
N ALA A 233 -2.95 -19.43 8.89
CA ALA A 233 -2.49 -19.43 10.27
C ALA A 233 -2.97 -20.67 11.04
N ALA A 234 -4.24 -21.05 10.88
CA ALA A 234 -4.83 -22.24 11.47
C ALA A 234 -4.04 -23.50 11.11
N LYS A 235 -3.72 -23.67 9.81
CA LYS A 235 -2.91 -24.79 9.32
C LYS A 235 -1.48 -24.78 9.88
N TRP A 236 -0.80 -23.62 9.88
CA TRP A 236 0.58 -23.53 10.38
C TRP A 236 0.71 -23.77 11.87
N ASN A 237 -0.26 -23.29 12.65
CA ASN A 237 -0.26 -23.44 14.11
C ASN A 237 -0.94 -24.74 14.56
N ASN A 238 -1.46 -25.55 13.62
CA ASN A 238 -2.24 -26.75 13.89
C ASN A 238 -3.43 -26.52 14.86
N VAL A 239 -4.16 -25.42 14.63
CA VAL A 239 -5.35 -25.01 15.39
C VAL A 239 -6.54 -24.78 14.44
N THR A 240 -7.74 -24.63 14.99
CA THR A 240 -8.92 -24.25 14.18
C THR A 240 -8.91 -22.75 13.83
N GLN A 241 -9.66 -22.34 12.80
CA GLN A 241 -9.74 -20.92 12.42
C GLN A 241 -10.29 -20.01 13.52
N ALA A 242 -11.14 -20.55 14.40
CA ALA A 242 -11.73 -19.81 15.52
C ALA A 242 -10.70 -19.51 16.62
N GLU A 243 -9.68 -20.36 16.76
CA GLU A 243 -8.60 -20.22 17.75
C GLU A 243 -7.46 -19.32 17.27
N VAL A 244 -7.47 -18.92 15.99
CA VAL A 244 -6.45 -18.02 15.42
C VAL A 244 -6.64 -16.61 15.98
N THR A 245 -5.64 -16.17 16.73
CA THR A 245 -5.55 -14.79 17.23
C THR A 245 -5.27 -13.79 16.10
N ASP A 246 -5.64 -12.52 16.27
CA ASP A 246 -5.34 -11.46 15.30
C ASP A 246 -3.83 -11.27 15.07
N LYS A 247 -3.03 -11.52 16.11
CA LYS A 247 -1.57 -11.54 16.01
C LYS A 247 -1.11 -12.64 15.05
N GLN A 248 -1.53 -13.89 15.26
CA GLN A 248 -1.19 -15.01 14.37
C GLN A 248 -1.65 -14.75 12.93
N ARG A 249 -2.84 -14.21 12.74
CA ARG A 249 -3.35 -13.82 11.41
C ARG A 249 -2.42 -12.79 10.73
N ASN A 250 -2.03 -11.74 11.44
CA ASN A 250 -1.18 -10.69 10.89
C ASN A 250 0.24 -11.17 10.61
N ASP A 251 0.81 -12.00 11.50
CA ASP A 251 2.11 -12.62 11.30
C ASP A 251 2.06 -13.53 10.06
N SER A 252 1.04 -14.38 9.94
CA SER A 252 0.83 -15.22 8.76
C SER A 252 0.68 -14.44 7.47
N LYS A 253 -0.03 -13.30 7.50
CA LYS A 253 -0.11 -12.38 6.36
C LYS A 253 1.28 -11.88 5.95
N GLN A 254 2.09 -11.40 6.89
CA GLN A 254 3.43 -10.89 6.58
C GLN A 254 4.37 -11.96 6.03
N ILE A 255 4.29 -13.18 6.58
CA ILE A 255 5.10 -14.32 6.13
C ILE A 255 4.66 -14.77 4.74
N CYS A 256 3.36 -14.91 4.51
CA CYS A 256 2.80 -15.29 3.22
C CYS A 256 3.26 -14.33 2.11
N TYR A 257 3.09 -13.02 2.29
CA TYR A 257 3.62 -12.04 1.34
C TYR A 257 5.15 -12.09 1.22
N GLY A 258 5.85 -12.35 2.32
CA GLY A 258 7.29 -12.59 2.29
C GLY A 258 7.69 -13.72 1.35
N ILE A 259 7.09 -14.89 1.54
CA ILE A 259 7.38 -16.09 0.72
C ILE A 259 6.99 -15.84 -0.75
N ILE A 260 5.84 -15.19 -1.00
CA ILE A 260 5.37 -14.85 -2.36
C ILE A 260 6.39 -13.97 -3.10
N TYR A 261 7.01 -13.02 -2.41
CA TYR A 261 8.02 -12.12 -2.98
C TYR A 261 9.45 -12.64 -2.92
N GLY A 262 9.63 -13.94 -2.65
CA GLY A 262 10.94 -14.58 -2.65
C GLY A 262 11.83 -14.14 -1.48
N MET A 263 11.23 -13.86 -0.32
CA MET A 263 11.98 -13.65 0.92
C MET A 263 12.93 -14.82 1.16
N GLY A 264 14.21 -14.50 1.38
CA GLY A 264 15.21 -15.52 1.71
C GLY A 264 14.96 -16.12 3.09
N VAL A 265 15.37 -17.38 3.27
CA VAL A 265 15.23 -18.17 4.50
C VAL A 265 15.69 -17.39 5.73
N LYS A 266 16.83 -16.71 5.66
CA LYS A 266 17.36 -15.90 6.76
C LYS A 266 16.40 -14.79 7.21
N THR A 267 15.83 -14.04 6.26
CA THR A 267 14.85 -12.99 6.56
C THR A 267 13.53 -13.58 7.07
N LEU A 268 13.16 -14.77 6.57
CA LEU A 268 12.00 -15.50 7.06
C LEU A 268 12.19 -15.94 8.52
N ALA A 269 13.34 -16.51 8.86
CA ALA A 269 13.72 -16.88 10.23
C ALA A 269 13.70 -15.68 11.18
N GLU A 270 14.25 -14.54 10.74
CA GLU A 270 14.22 -13.30 11.52
C GLU A 270 12.79 -12.80 11.83
N LYS A 271 11.85 -12.98 10.90
CA LYS A 271 10.44 -12.60 11.05
C LYS A 271 9.64 -13.59 11.88
N LEU A 272 9.88 -14.88 11.69
CA LEU A 272 9.28 -15.96 12.48
C LEU A 272 9.85 -16.03 13.90
N ASN A 273 10.99 -15.37 14.13
CA ASN A 273 11.76 -15.48 15.37
C ASN A 273 12.12 -16.95 15.68
N CYS A 274 12.56 -17.68 14.64
CA CYS A 274 13.03 -19.06 14.70
C CYS A 274 14.44 -19.18 14.08
N ASP A 275 15.01 -20.38 14.12
CA ASP A 275 16.25 -20.66 13.39
C ASP A 275 15.99 -20.84 11.87
N GLU A 276 17.06 -20.85 11.08
CA GLU A 276 16.98 -20.98 9.62
C GLU A 276 16.39 -22.34 9.22
N THR A 277 16.69 -23.42 9.95
CA THR A 277 16.17 -24.77 9.71
C THR A 277 14.64 -24.84 9.82
N GLU A 278 14.08 -24.26 10.87
CA GLU A 278 12.62 -24.21 11.06
C GLU A 278 11.98 -23.28 10.02
N ALA A 279 12.63 -22.17 9.66
CA ALA A 279 12.14 -21.29 8.59
C ALA A 279 12.07 -22.01 7.23
N GLU A 280 13.08 -22.81 6.87
CA GLU A 280 13.08 -23.65 5.68
C GLU A 280 11.93 -24.65 5.70
N LYS A 281 11.71 -25.31 6.84
CA LYS A 281 10.60 -26.26 7.01
C LYS A 281 9.25 -25.57 6.83
N GLN A 282 9.05 -24.39 7.40
CA GLN A 282 7.81 -23.62 7.23
C GLN A 282 7.61 -23.16 5.78
N GLN A 283 8.68 -22.74 5.11
CA GLN A 283 8.64 -22.40 3.68
C GLN A 283 8.28 -23.62 2.82
N ALA A 284 8.88 -24.78 3.11
CA ALA A 284 8.58 -26.03 2.42
C ALA A 284 7.12 -26.47 2.63
N LEU A 285 6.61 -26.40 3.86
CA LEU A 285 5.21 -26.68 4.18
C LEU A 285 4.25 -25.75 3.43
N PHE A 286 4.59 -24.46 3.31
CA PHE A 286 3.80 -23.52 2.52
C PHE A 286 3.72 -23.94 1.04
N TYR A 287 4.85 -24.25 0.41
CA TYR A 287 4.85 -24.72 -0.98
C TYR A 287 4.22 -26.10 -1.16
N GLN A 288 4.24 -26.96 -0.14
CA GLN A 288 3.51 -28.22 -0.17
C GLN A 288 1.98 -28.01 -0.15
N CYS A 289 1.51 -27.02 0.60
CA CYS A 289 0.09 -26.65 0.65
C CYS A 289 -0.40 -25.95 -0.63
N TYR A 290 0.48 -25.18 -1.26
CA TYR A 290 0.21 -24.35 -2.43
C TYR A 290 1.24 -24.61 -3.55
N PRO A 291 1.27 -25.82 -4.12
CA PRO A 291 2.31 -26.23 -5.08
C PRO A 291 2.33 -25.37 -6.34
N GLY A 292 1.19 -24.83 -6.77
CA GLY A 292 1.09 -23.97 -7.95
C GLY A 292 1.89 -22.67 -7.80
N ILE A 293 2.03 -22.14 -6.58
CA ILE A 293 2.79 -20.91 -6.31
C ILE A 293 4.28 -21.12 -6.62
N ARG A 294 4.85 -22.25 -6.21
CA ARG A 294 6.27 -22.57 -6.46
C ARG A 294 6.54 -22.71 -7.95
N VAL A 295 5.73 -23.52 -8.63
CA VAL A 295 5.85 -23.75 -10.08
C VAL A 295 5.72 -22.45 -10.86
N PHE A 296 4.78 -21.58 -10.44
CA PHE A 296 4.64 -20.25 -11.01
C PHE A 296 5.88 -19.39 -10.81
N ALA A 297 6.42 -19.33 -9.60
CA ALA A 297 7.59 -18.51 -9.31
C ALA A 297 8.81 -18.93 -10.14
N GLU A 298 9.06 -20.25 -10.22
CA GLU A 298 10.13 -20.83 -11.04
C GLU A 298 9.93 -20.51 -12.53
N LYS A 299 8.70 -20.62 -13.05
CA LYS A 299 8.37 -20.27 -14.45
C LYS A 299 8.61 -18.79 -14.76
N VAL A 300 8.19 -17.89 -13.87
CA VAL A 300 8.40 -16.44 -14.05
C VAL A 300 9.89 -16.12 -14.09
N ILE A 301 10.67 -16.68 -13.17
CA ILE A 301 12.12 -16.46 -13.12
C ILE A 301 12.78 -17.02 -14.39
N ALA A 302 12.46 -18.25 -14.79
CA ALA A 302 13.00 -18.87 -16.00
C ALA A 302 12.70 -18.02 -17.24
N ARG A 303 11.43 -17.61 -17.42
CA ARG A 303 11.04 -16.76 -18.54
C ARG A 303 11.74 -15.40 -18.52
N THR A 304 11.85 -14.77 -17.35
CA THR A 304 12.52 -13.47 -17.20
C THR A 304 14.01 -13.57 -17.54
N ARG A 305 14.66 -14.71 -17.23
CA ARG A 305 16.05 -14.97 -17.64
C ARG A 305 16.21 -15.10 -19.15
N GLU A 306 15.25 -15.73 -19.83
CA GLU A 306 15.25 -15.90 -21.28
C GLU A 306 15.05 -14.58 -22.03
N CYS A 307 14.05 -13.77 -21.62
CA CYS A 307 13.68 -12.56 -22.36
C CYS A 307 14.24 -11.25 -21.77
N GLY A 308 14.82 -11.27 -20.57
CA GLY A 308 15.43 -10.11 -19.91
C GLY A 308 14.43 -9.13 -19.28
N PHE A 309 13.13 -9.44 -19.27
CA PHE A 309 12.08 -8.61 -18.68
C PHE A 309 10.94 -9.45 -18.10
N VAL A 310 10.16 -8.84 -17.23
CA VAL A 310 8.88 -9.39 -16.74
C VAL A 310 7.73 -8.54 -17.26
N GLU A 311 6.58 -9.15 -17.58
CA GLU A 311 5.42 -8.49 -18.18
C GLU A 311 4.18 -8.62 -17.29
N THR A 312 3.47 -7.52 -17.02
CA THR A 312 2.25 -7.50 -16.18
C THR A 312 1.01 -7.97 -16.95
N ILE A 313 -0.13 -8.12 -16.26
CA ILE A 313 -1.38 -8.58 -16.87
C ILE A 313 -1.85 -7.72 -18.06
N SER A 314 -1.56 -6.41 -18.01
CA SER A 314 -1.89 -5.47 -19.08
C SER A 314 -0.89 -5.49 -20.23
N GLY A 315 0.27 -6.13 -20.09
CA GLY A 315 1.34 -6.13 -21.10
C GLY A 315 2.50 -5.17 -20.82
N ARG A 316 2.50 -4.46 -19.67
CA ARG A 316 3.61 -3.57 -19.31
C ARG A 316 4.86 -4.36 -18.93
N ARG A 317 6.01 -3.99 -19.50
CA ARG A 317 7.29 -4.68 -19.27
C ARG A 317 8.19 -3.92 -18.30
N ARG A 318 8.83 -4.66 -17.39
CA ARG A 318 9.98 -4.17 -16.61
C ARG A 318 11.21 -4.99 -16.96
N TYR A 319 12.20 -4.32 -17.55
CA TYR A 319 13.50 -4.91 -17.87
C TYR A 319 14.34 -5.08 -16.60
N LEU A 320 14.98 -6.25 -16.47
CA LEU A 320 15.75 -6.63 -15.29
C LEU A 320 17.16 -7.06 -15.72
N PRO A 321 18.09 -6.11 -15.97
CA PRO A 321 19.39 -6.40 -16.58
C PRO A 321 20.27 -7.32 -15.74
N HIS A 322 20.00 -7.43 -14.43
CA HIS A 322 20.77 -8.28 -13.52
C HIS A 322 20.20 -9.70 -13.35
N ILE A 323 19.12 -10.06 -14.06
CA ILE A 323 18.48 -11.39 -13.93
C ILE A 323 19.42 -12.54 -14.36
N THR A 324 20.40 -12.26 -15.22
CA THR A 324 21.45 -13.19 -15.66
C THR A 324 22.84 -12.85 -15.09
N SER A 325 22.93 -11.96 -14.09
CA SER A 325 24.20 -11.53 -13.51
C SER A 325 24.97 -12.72 -12.90
N ASN A 326 26.29 -12.72 -13.05
CA ASN A 326 27.17 -13.70 -12.38
C ASN A 326 27.20 -13.48 -10.85
N GLU A 327 26.98 -12.25 -10.39
CA GLU A 327 26.91 -11.93 -8.97
C GLU A 327 25.61 -12.46 -8.35
N ALA A 328 25.74 -13.46 -7.46
CA ALA A 328 24.60 -14.15 -6.85
C ALA A 328 23.63 -13.20 -6.12
N SER A 329 24.15 -12.17 -5.44
CA SER A 329 23.31 -11.19 -4.74
C SER A 329 22.44 -10.36 -5.69
N LYS A 330 23.03 -9.79 -6.74
CA LYS A 330 22.31 -9.01 -7.77
C LYS A 330 21.29 -9.87 -8.52
N ARG A 331 21.67 -11.11 -8.84
CA ARG A 331 20.78 -12.08 -9.49
C ARG A 331 19.58 -12.42 -8.62
N ALA A 332 19.80 -12.77 -7.35
CA ALA A 332 18.72 -13.07 -6.41
C ALA A 332 17.82 -11.85 -6.16
N GLU A 333 18.36 -10.64 -6.17
CA GLU A 333 17.55 -9.41 -6.12
C GLU A 333 16.68 -9.25 -7.36
N ALA A 334 17.24 -9.43 -8.56
CA ALA A 334 16.48 -9.37 -9.80
C ALA A 334 15.35 -10.42 -9.86
N GLU A 335 15.58 -11.63 -9.35
CA GLU A 335 14.56 -12.68 -9.25
C GLU A 335 13.39 -12.27 -8.35
N ARG A 336 13.68 -11.70 -7.18
CA ARG A 336 12.63 -11.13 -6.30
C ARG A 336 11.90 -9.98 -6.96
N GLN A 337 12.64 -9.10 -7.65
CA GLN A 337 12.06 -7.98 -8.39
C GLN A 337 11.14 -8.45 -9.52
N ALA A 338 11.44 -9.57 -10.19
CA ALA A 338 10.59 -10.12 -11.25
C ALA A 338 9.20 -10.49 -10.69
N LEU A 339 9.16 -11.32 -9.65
CA LEU A 339 7.90 -11.72 -8.99
C LEU A 339 7.14 -10.54 -8.43
N ASN A 340 7.84 -9.63 -7.75
CA ASN A 340 7.23 -8.44 -7.17
C ASN A 340 6.63 -7.53 -8.24
N SER A 341 7.34 -7.30 -9.34
CA SER A 341 6.87 -6.40 -10.41
C SER A 341 5.69 -6.99 -11.16
N LEU A 342 5.68 -8.31 -11.39
CA LEU A 342 4.55 -8.99 -12.02
C LEU A 342 3.28 -8.79 -11.20
N ILE A 343 3.32 -9.09 -9.90
CA ILE A 343 2.13 -9.05 -9.03
C ILE A 343 1.74 -7.61 -8.73
N GLN A 344 2.67 -6.77 -8.24
CA GLN A 344 2.37 -5.40 -7.86
C GLN A 344 2.03 -4.52 -9.07
N GLY A 345 2.66 -4.78 -10.21
CA GLY A 345 2.35 -4.07 -11.44
C GLY A 345 1.00 -4.46 -12.00
N SER A 346 0.65 -5.75 -11.96
CA SER A 346 -0.72 -6.17 -12.33
C SER A 346 -1.77 -5.61 -11.36
N ALA A 347 -1.44 -5.44 -10.08
CA ALA A 347 -2.32 -4.78 -9.13
C ALA A 347 -2.51 -3.30 -9.46
N ALA A 348 -1.44 -2.62 -9.87
CA ALA A 348 -1.53 -1.24 -10.35
C ALA A 348 -2.35 -1.13 -11.64
N ASP A 349 -2.26 -2.10 -12.54
CA ASP A 349 -3.08 -2.17 -13.76
C ASP A 349 -4.57 -2.23 -13.42
N ILE A 350 -4.96 -3.20 -12.58
CA ILE A 350 -6.35 -3.40 -12.16
C ILE A 350 -6.89 -2.18 -11.40
N ALA A 351 -6.08 -1.55 -10.54
CA ALA A 351 -6.48 -0.33 -9.85
C ALA A 351 -6.74 0.82 -10.83
N LYS A 352 -5.92 0.98 -11.87
CA LYS A 352 -6.15 2.00 -12.93
C LYS A 352 -7.38 1.67 -13.76
N GLU A 353 -7.59 0.42 -14.14
CA GLU A 353 -8.79 -0.02 -14.86
C GLU A 353 -10.06 0.25 -14.04
N ALA A 354 -10.03 0.02 -12.73
CA ALA A 354 -11.12 0.35 -11.82
C ALA A 354 -11.39 1.86 -11.74
N MET A 355 -10.34 2.68 -11.69
CA MET A 355 -10.46 4.14 -11.75
C MET A 355 -11.11 4.59 -13.06
N LEU A 356 -10.70 4.03 -14.20
CA LEU A 356 -11.25 4.35 -15.51
C LEU A 356 -12.70 3.86 -15.68
N SER A 357 -13.01 2.68 -15.15
CA SER A 357 -14.36 2.13 -15.11
C SER A 357 -15.30 3.06 -14.35
N MET A 358 -14.89 3.52 -13.17
CA MET A 358 -15.68 4.47 -12.38
C MET A 358 -15.77 5.85 -13.07
N ASP A 359 -14.67 6.38 -13.61
CA ASP A 359 -14.64 7.65 -14.34
C ASP A 359 -15.60 7.65 -15.55
N LYS A 360 -15.66 6.53 -16.28
CA LYS A 360 -16.62 6.33 -17.37
C LYS A 360 -18.06 6.34 -16.85
N CYS A 361 -18.34 5.66 -15.73
CA CYS A 361 -19.66 5.68 -15.10
C CYS A 361 -20.08 7.10 -14.66
N LEU A 362 -19.13 7.90 -14.16
CA LEU A 362 -19.37 9.29 -13.75
C LEU A 362 -19.61 10.21 -14.95
N SER A 363 -18.84 10.02 -16.03
CA SER A 363 -18.88 10.87 -17.23
C SER A 363 -20.11 10.63 -18.12
N GLN A 364 -20.74 9.45 -18.04
CA GLN A 364 -21.87 9.07 -18.89
C GLN A 364 -23.22 9.70 -18.48
N GLY A 365 -23.24 10.64 -17.53
CA GLY A 365 -24.38 11.54 -17.32
C GLY A 365 -25.64 10.90 -16.70
N GLU A 366 -25.56 9.66 -16.21
CA GLU A 366 -26.65 9.05 -15.45
C GLU A 366 -26.80 9.77 -14.10
N ASN A 367 -27.72 10.74 -14.04
CA ASN A 367 -28.35 11.26 -12.82
C ASN A 367 -27.45 12.06 -11.84
N ASN A 368 -26.95 13.25 -12.19
CA ASN A 368 -26.38 14.18 -11.18
C ASN A 368 -25.19 13.60 -10.37
N LEU A 369 -24.25 12.89 -11.04
CA LEU A 369 -23.03 12.37 -10.39
C LEU A 369 -21.82 13.31 -10.53
N GLU A 370 -22.01 14.50 -11.08
CA GLU A 370 -20.95 15.49 -11.34
C GLU A 370 -20.23 15.94 -10.07
N ASP A 371 -20.91 15.90 -8.92
CA ASP A 371 -20.38 16.27 -7.61
C ASP A 371 -19.59 15.16 -6.92
N VAL A 372 -19.52 13.96 -7.52
CA VAL A 372 -18.70 12.86 -7.02
C VAL A 372 -17.27 13.06 -7.50
N LYS A 373 -16.33 13.20 -6.57
CA LYS A 373 -14.91 13.45 -6.88
C LYS A 373 -14.03 12.38 -6.28
N LEU A 374 -13.16 11.79 -7.09
CA LEU A 374 -12.03 11.01 -6.57
C LEU A 374 -11.10 11.98 -5.82
N VAL A 375 -10.82 11.73 -4.55
CA VAL A 375 -9.99 12.61 -3.70
C VAL A 375 -8.69 11.94 -3.24
N LEU A 376 -8.62 10.61 -3.25
CA LEU A 376 -7.39 9.88 -2.94
C LEU A 376 -7.36 8.52 -3.65
N HIS A 377 -6.19 8.17 -4.18
CA HIS A 377 -5.81 6.83 -4.58
C HIS A 377 -4.71 6.31 -3.65
N LEU A 378 -5.02 5.31 -2.83
CA LEU A 378 -4.10 4.64 -1.90
C LEU A 378 -3.90 3.18 -2.32
N HIS A 379 -3.12 2.98 -3.39
CA HIS A 379 -2.80 1.66 -3.94
C HIS A 379 -4.04 0.84 -4.36
N ASP A 380 -4.57 0.00 -3.48
CA ASP A 380 -5.77 -0.83 -3.66
C ASP A 380 -7.05 -0.17 -3.14
N GLU A 381 -6.94 0.99 -2.48
CA GLU A 381 -8.05 1.78 -1.94
C GLU A 381 -8.31 3.05 -2.78
N LEU A 382 -9.56 3.24 -3.21
CA LEU A 382 -10.05 4.46 -3.86
C LEU A 382 -10.98 5.22 -2.90
N VAL A 383 -10.71 6.50 -2.68
CA VAL A 383 -11.54 7.36 -1.81
C VAL A 383 -12.19 8.46 -2.63
N TYR A 384 -13.52 8.52 -2.56
CA TYR A 384 -14.35 9.53 -3.20
C TYR A 384 -15.00 10.43 -2.15
N GLU A 385 -15.18 11.70 -2.49
CA GLU A 385 -16.12 12.60 -1.81
C GLU A 385 -17.42 12.64 -2.61
N SER A 386 -18.56 12.47 -1.95
CA SER A 386 -19.88 12.41 -2.59
C SER A 386 -20.94 13.11 -1.74
N PRO A 387 -21.94 13.78 -2.33
CA PRO A 387 -23.13 14.22 -1.60
C PRO A 387 -23.85 13.06 -0.92
N LYS A 388 -24.22 13.24 0.36
CA LYS A 388 -24.87 12.20 1.19
C LYS A 388 -26.14 11.64 0.55
N MET A 389 -26.87 12.47 -0.20
CA MET A 389 -28.14 12.12 -0.83
C MET A 389 -28.00 11.04 -1.92
N ILE A 390 -26.84 10.95 -2.58
CA ILE A 390 -26.61 10.02 -3.69
C ILE A 390 -25.63 8.88 -3.35
N SER A 391 -25.06 8.88 -2.15
CA SER A 391 -24.00 7.95 -1.75
C SER A 391 -24.34 6.48 -1.93
N LYS A 392 -25.58 6.05 -1.64
CA LYS A 392 -25.99 4.64 -1.84
C LYS A 392 -25.79 4.19 -3.29
N ARG A 393 -26.17 5.04 -4.25
CA ARG A 393 -26.01 4.75 -5.68
C ARG A 393 -24.54 4.79 -6.09
N VAL A 394 -23.77 5.74 -5.55
CA VAL A 394 -22.33 5.85 -5.80
C VAL A 394 -21.59 4.62 -5.28
N ILE A 395 -21.93 4.13 -4.09
CA ILE A 395 -21.38 2.90 -3.51
C ILE A 395 -21.62 1.70 -4.43
N GLN A 396 -22.85 1.54 -4.94
CA GLN A 396 -23.18 0.43 -5.84
C GLN A 396 -22.36 0.51 -7.14
N LYS A 397 -22.32 1.69 -7.78
CA LYS A 397 -21.54 1.90 -9.01
C LYS A 397 -20.04 1.69 -8.75
N LEU A 398 -19.50 2.22 -7.65
CA LEU A 398 -18.10 2.06 -7.27
C LEU A 398 -17.73 0.60 -7.06
N LYS A 399 -18.57 -0.15 -6.34
CA LYS A 399 -18.39 -1.59 -6.12
C LYS A 399 -18.40 -2.35 -7.45
N THR A 400 -19.43 -2.20 -8.28
CA THR A 400 -19.52 -2.86 -9.59
C THR A 400 -18.35 -2.47 -10.50
N SER A 401 -18.01 -1.18 -10.58
CA SER A 401 -16.89 -0.70 -11.41
C SER A 401 -15.55 -1.29 -11.01
N MET A 402 -15.33 -1.55 -9.71
CA MET A 402 -14.11 -2.19 -9.22
C MET A 402 -14.15 -3.72 -9.33
N GLU A 403 -15.28 -4.39 -9.03
CA GLU A 403 -15.39 -5.85 -9.08
C GLU A 403 -15.34 -6.38 -10.53
N ASP A 404 -15.89 -5.62 -11.48
CA ASP A 404 -15.99 -6.00 -12.90
C ASP A 404 -14.90 -5.37 -13.79
N CYS A 405 -13.96 -4.60 -13.22
CA CYS A 405 -12.93 -3.91 -14.02
C CYS A 405 -12.01 -4.87 -14.80
N HIS A 406 -11.79 -6.07 -14.27
CA HIS A 406 -10.91 -7.06 -14.87
C HIS A 406 -11.38 -8.49 -14.60
N SER A 407 -11.22 -9.37 -15.58
CA SER A 407 -11.57 -10.78 -15.44
C SER A 407 -10.39 -11.61 -14.92
N LEU A 408 -10.53 -12.17 -13.72
CA LEU A 408 -9.59 -13.15 -13.14
C LEU A 408 -10.28 -14.51 -12.95
N ASN A 409 -9.50 -15.55 -12.65
CA ASN A 409 -10.04 -16.88 -12.34
C ASN A 409 -10.68 -16.93 -10.92
N VAL A 410 -10.58 -15.85 -10.16
CA VAL A 410 -11.19 -15.64 -8.84
C VAL A 410 -11.85 -14.27 -8.82
N PRO A 411 -12.97 -14.08 -8.10
CA PRO A 411 -13.68 -12.80 -8.11
C PRO A 411 -12.82 -11.70 -7.49
N LEU A 412 -12.85 -10.49 -8.06
CA LEU A 412 -12.36 -9.29 -7.38
C LEU A 412 -13.43 -8.87 -6.37
N ARG A 413 -13.09 -8.85 -5.08
CA ARG A 413 -14.02 -8.45 -4.03
C ARG A 413 -13.64 -7.10 -3.47
N VAL A 414 -14.63 -6.28 -3.19
CA VAL A 414 -14.41 -4.90 -2.72
C VAL A 414 -15.11 -4.69 -1.38
N LYS A 415 -14.37 -4.13 -0.43
CA LYS A 415 -14.93 -3.65 0.85
C LYS A 415 -15.18 -2.17 0.72
N VAL A 416 -16.40 -1.74 1.03
CA VAL A 416 -16.77 -0.33 1.01
C VAL A 416 -16.98 0.18 2.42
N LYS A 417 -16.45 1.37 2.69
CA LYS A 417 -16.64 2.13 3.91
C LYS A 417 -17.20 3.51 3.60
N LYS A 418 -17.99 4.06 4.50
CA LYS A 418 -18.40 5.47 4.45
C LYS A 418 -18.22 6.16 5.78
N GLY A 419 -18.04 7.48 5.76
CA GLY A 419 -17.99 8.29 6.96
C GLY A 419 -17.83 9.77 6.65
N GLU A 420 -17.99 10.61 7.66
CA GLU A 420 -17.74 12.04 7.52
C GLU A 420 -16.25 12.35 7.41
N ASP A 421 -15.41 11.58 8.11
CA ASP A 421 -13.96 11.71 8.07
C ASP A 421 -13.28 10.36 7.78
N TRP A 422 -12.06 10.43 7.24
CA TRP A 422 -11.30 9.29 6.78
C TRP A 422 -10.85 8.36 7.92
N GLY A 423 -10.76 8.88 9.15
CA GLY A 423 -10.33 8.15 10.33
C GLY A 423 -11.42 7.29 10.98
N THR A 424 -12.70 7.65 10.79
CA THR A 424 -13.84 7.02 11.47
C THR A 424 -14.81 6.28 10.54
N MET A 425 -14.49 6.17 9.24
CA MET A 425 -15.35 5.49 8.27
C MET A 425 -15.69 4.04 8.70
N GLN A 426 -16.96 3.68 8.55
CA GLN A 426 -17.50 2.38 8.91
C GLN A 426 -17.73 1.53 7.66
N GLU A 427 -17.43 0.23 7.77
CA GLU A 427 -17.73 -0.76 6.74
C GLU A 427 -19.24 -0.89 6.57
N ILE A 428 -19.69 -1.01 5.33
CA ILE A 428 -21.09 -1.14 4.97
C ILE A 428 -21.29 -2.52 4.38
N ASP A 429 -22.30 -3.25 4.86
CA ASP A 429 -22.78 -4.44 4.18
C ASP A 429 -23.53 -3.99 2.92
N CYS A 430 -22.93 -4.25 1.77
CA CYS A 430 -23.44 -3.88 0.45
C CYS A 430 -23.19 -4.99 -0.56
#